data_AF-A0A1F4RKM5-F1
#
_entry.id   AF-A0A1F4RKM5-F1
#
_cell.length_a   1.000
_cell.length_b   1.000
_cell.length_c   1.000
_cell.angle_alpha   90.00
_cell.angle_beta   90.00
_cell.angle_gamma   90.00
#
_symmetry.space_group_name_H-M   'P 1'
#
loop_
_entity.id
_entity.type
_entity.pdbx_description
1 polymer ?
#
loop_
_entity_poly.entity_id
_entity_poly.type
_entity_poly.pdbx_seq_one_letter_code
_entity_poly.pdbx_strand_id
1 'polypeptide(L)' 'MSEFRCQQCNRLLAKVEGEATVEIKCPRCKTMNLYSKEIYITIEEKVKAKVKEDQCTDPEIAET' A
#
# COMPACT_ATOMS: atom_id res chain seq x y z
N MET A 1 -11.70 5.16 -15.16
CA MET A 1 -11.85 3.69 -15.17
C MET A 1 -10.58 3.05 -15.72
N SER A 2 -9.97 2.11 -14.99
CA SER A 2 -8.74 1.41 -15.40
C SER A 2 -9.06 0.00 -15.87
N GLU A 3 -8.44 -0.43 -16.97
CA GLU A 3 -8.59 -1.80 -17.45
C GLU A 3 -7.67 -2.74 -16.67
N PHE A 4 -8.25 -3.75 -16.02
CA PHE A 4 -7.49 -4.81 -15.39
C PHE A 4 -7.39 -6.00 -16.32
N ARG A 5 -6.19 -6.28 -16.80
CA ARG A 5 -5.90 -7.35 -17.76
C ARG A 5 -5.06 -8.43 -17.09
N CYS A 6 -5.25 -9.66 -17.54
CA CYS A 6 -4.46 -10.79 -17.07
C CYS A 6 -3.00 -10.64 -17.47
N GLN A 7 -2.09 -10.79 -16.51
CA GLN A 7 -0.64 -10.64 -16.70
C GLN A 7 -0.02 -11.72 -17.61
N GLN A 8 -0.72 -12.84 -17.83
CA GLN A 8 -0.20 -13.97 -18.62
C GLN A 8 -0.76 -14.01 -20.05
N CYS A 9 -2.06 -13.74 -20.24
CA CYS A 9 -2.72 -13.87 -21.54
C CYS A 9 -3.32 -12.59 -22.10
N ASN A 10 -3.13 -11.45 -21.41
CA ASN A 10 -3.66 -10.12 -21.75
C ASN A 10 -5.18 -10.03 -21.94
N ARG A 11 -5.93 -11.06 -21.53
CA ARG A 11 -7.39 -11.03 -21.52
C ARG A 11 -7.88 -9.99 -20.52
N LEU A 12 -8.86 -9.17 -20.92
CA LEU A 12 -9.55 -8.26 -20.02
C LEU A 12 -10.29 -9.06 -18.94
N LEU A 13 -9.98 -8.79 -17.67
CA LEU A 13 -10.59 -9.44 -16.51
C LEU A 13 -11.70 -8.57 -15.93
N ALA A 14 -11.44 -7.27 -15.75
CA ALA A 14 -12.40 -6.31 -15.22
C ALA A 14 -12.07 -4.90 -15.70
N LYS A 15 -13.03 -3.99 -15.53
CA LYS A 15 -12.79 -2.56 -15.58
C LYS A 15 -13.03 -2.02 -14.16
N VAL A 16 -12.01 -1.42 -13.56
CA VAL A 16 -12.03 -0.98 -12.17
C VAL A 16 -12.22 0.52 -12.11
N GLU A 17 -13.08 0.98 -11.21
CA GLU A 17 -13.30 2.39 -10.93
C GLU A 17 -13.22 2.62 -9.42
N GLY A 18 -12.70 3.77 -9.01
CA GLY A 18 -12.48 4.10 -7.60
C GLY A 18 -11.29 3.37 -6.96
N GLU A 19 -11.30 3.36 -5.63
CA GLU A 19 -10.33 2.69 -4.78
C GLU A 19 -10.82 1.26 -4.52
N ALA A 20 -10.24 0.30 -5.22
CA ALA A 20 -10.61 -1.09 -5.07
C ALA A 20 -9.39 -2.01 -5.14
N THR A 21 -9.40 -3.02 -4.28
CA THR A 21 -8.49 -4.16 -4.35
C THR A 21 -9.26 -5.32 -4.97
N VAL A 22 -8.77 -5.84 -6.09
CA VAL A 22 -9.46 -6.88 -6.87
C VAL A 22 -8.54 -8.08 -7.06
N GLU A 23 -8.98 -9.26 -6.63
CA GLU A 23 -8.31 -10.53 -6.91
C GLU A 23 -9.20 -11.38 -7.84
N ILE A 24 -8.71 -11.66 -9.06
CA ILE A 24 -9.45 -12.43 -10.07
C ILE A 24 -8.58 -13.53 -10.66
N LYS A 25 -9.13 -14.75 -10.64
CA LYS A 25 -8.61 -15.87 -11.43
C LYS A 25 -8.97 -15.69 -12.90
N CYS A 26 -7.97 -15.77 -13.78
CA CYS A 26 -8.23 -15.70 -15.21
C CYS A 26 -8.97 -16.97 -15.70
N PRO A 27 -10.14 -16.84 -16.36
CA PRO A 27 -10.88 -18.01 -16.84
C PRO A 27 -10.20 -18.73 -18.01
N ARG A 28 -9.21 -18.11 -18.68
CA ARG A 28 -8.51 -18.70 -19.83
C ARG A 28 -7.24 -19.46 -19.42
N CYS A 29 -6.31 -18.79 -18.72
CA CYS A 29 -5.02 -19.36 -18.35
C CYS A 29 -4.92 -19.78 -16.87
N LYS A 30 -5.99 -19.58 -16.07
CA LYS A 30 -6.08 -19.96 -14.65
C LYS A 30 -5.12 -19.20 -13.71
N THR A 31 -4.34 -18.26 -14.21
CA THR A 31 -3.48 -17.36 -13.43
C THR A 31 -4.30 -16.52 -12.46
N MET A 32 -3.86 -16.43 -11.21
CA MET A 32 -4.40 -15.47 -10.23
C MET A 32 -3.79 -14.09 -10.50
N ASN A 33 -4.63 -13.06 -10.59
CA ASN A 33 -4.18 -11.69 -10.81
C ASN A 33 -4.72 -10.82 -9.68
N LEU A 34 -3.84 -9.99 -9.11
CA LEU A 34 -4.16 -8.99 -8.10
C LEU A 34 -4.06 -7.59 -8.70
N TYR A 35 -5.08 -6.77 -8.45
CA TYR A 35 -5.08 -5.34 -8.72
C TYR A 35 -5.19 -4.61 -7.38
N SER A 36 -4.18 -3.81 -7.07
CA SER A 36 -4.15 -2.96 -5.88
C SER A 36 -3.77 -1.56 -6.34
N LYS A 37 -4.59 -0.57 -6.01
CA LYS A 37 -4.25 0.83 -6.25
C LYS A 37 -3.77 1.42 -4.92
N GLU A 38 -2.47 1.67 -4.82
CA GLU A 38 -1.89 2.33 -3.66
C GLU A 38 -2.39 3.79 -3.61
N ILE A 39 -2.90 4.19 -2.45
CA ILE A 39 -3.34 5.57 -2.19
C ILE A 39 -2.21 6.25 -1.44
N TYR A 40 -1.62 7.28 -2.07
CA TYR A 40 -0.67 8.15 -1.40
C TYR A 40 -1.45 9.32 -0.80
N ILE A 41 -1.46 9.40 0.54
CA ILE A 41 -2.00 10.57 1.24
C ILE A 41 -0.88 11.61 1.30
N THR A 42 -0.99 12.69 0.54
CA THR A 42 -0.11 13.86 0.70
C THR A 42 -0.56 14.61 1.96
N ILE A 43 0.19 14.47 3.05
CA ILE A 43 -0.02 15.29 4.24
C ILE A 43 0.52 16.69 3.90
N GLU A 44 -0.37 17.63 3.59
CA GLU A 44 0.01 19.05 3.55
C GLU A 44 0.33 19.47 4.99
N GLU A 45 1.62 19.57 5.31
CA GLU A 45 2.09 19.95 6.63
C GLU A 45 1.66 21.37 7.01
N LYS A 46 0.54 21.48 7.73
CA LYS A 46 0.32 22.56 8.70
C LYS A 46 0.02 21.98 10.07
N VAL A 47 0.93 21.16 10.60
CA VAL A 47 0.86 20.69 11.99
C VAL A 47 1.99 21.32 12.79
N LYS A 48 1.72 22.49 13.37
CA LYS A 48 2.45 22.97 14.56
C LYS A 48 2.00 22.12 15.75
N ALA A 49 2.61 20.96 15.96
CA ALA A 49 2.51 20.24 17.22
C ALA A 49 3.89 19.75 17.60
N LYS A 50 4.46 20.37 18.65
CA LYS A 50 5.71 19.95 19.27
C LYS A 50 5.54 18.52 19.80
N VAL A 51 6.18 17.55 19.15
CA VAL A 51 6.49 16.29 19.82
C VAL A 51 7.80 16.55 20.57
N LYS A 52 7.71 16.57 21.91
CA LYS A 52 8.88 16.54 22.77
C LYS A 52 9.53 15.17 22.58
N GLU A 53 10.82 15.20 22.30
CA GLU A 53 11.72 14.06 22.32
C GLU A 53 11.71 13.47 23.75
N ASP A 54 10.97 12.38 23.95
CA ASP A 54 11.13 11.54 25.14
C ASP A 54 12.41 10.73 24.89
N GLN A 55 13.53 11.35 25.25
CA GLN A 55 14.84 10.74 25.26
C GLN A 55 14.83 9.69 26.38
N CYS A 56 14.71 8.41 26.02
CA CYS A 56 15.11 7.36 26.93
C CYS A 56 16.63 7.44 27.08
N THR A 57 17.09 8.10 28.13
CA THR A 57 18.46 7.95 28.59
C THR A 57 18.59 6.56 29.18
N ASP A 58 19.33 5.69 28.50
CA ASP A 58 19.82 4.45 29.08
C ASP A 58 20.57 4.76 30.39
N PRO A 59 20.34 4.03 31.50
CA PRO A 59 21.10 4.23 32.72
C PRO A 59 22.56 3.80 32.50
N GLU A 60 23.47 4.75 32.70
CA GLU A 60 24.91 4.49 32.76
C GLU A 60 25.20 3.51 33.92
N ILE A 61 25.51 2.27 33.59
CA ILE A 61 26.00 1.29 34.57
C ILE A 61 27.47 1.61 34.87
N ALA A 62 27.71 2.20 36.04
CA ALA A 62 29.04 2.35 36.60
C ALA A 62 29.59 0.97 37.01
N GLU A 63 30.61 0.49 36.31
CA GLU A 63 31.40 -0.65 36.77
C GLU A 63 32.52 -0.14 37.70
N THR A 64 32.62 -0.76 38.87
CA THR A 64 33.60 -0.48 39.96
C THR A 64 34.94 -1.18 39.69
#